data_AF-A0A4Q3FUQ1-F1
#
_entry.id   AF-A0A4Q3FUQ1-F1
#
_cell.length_a   1.000
_cell.length_b   1.000
_cell.length_c   1.000
_cell.angle_alpha   90.00
_cell.angle_beta   90.00
_cell.angle_gamma   90.00
#
_symmetry.space_group_name_H-M   'P 1'
#
loop_
_entity.id
_entity.type
_entity.pdbx_description
1 polymer ?
#
loop_
_entity_poly.entity_id
_entity_poly.type
_entity_poly.pdbx_seq_one_letter_code
_entity_poly.pdbx_strand_id
1 'polypeptide(L)'
;MSTLLMPDTTRRIWRKAAFRLYDAVAIALSLVIAVQLRMNGDVPPQMLAATLTSLPFFMASAIINFQIFGIYDRVWRLCSVADLTLLVEAATVAILVPVLALLITGHASWMPSSVPLIQWFVLIAILAAGRLWRRILADELRRFRAARNKAQPAK
;
A
#
# COMPACT_ATOMS: atom_id res chain seq x y z
N MET A 1 21.20 -24.57 32.20
CA MET A 1 20.54 -23.39 32.80
C MET A 1 20.93 -22.16 31.98
N SER A 2 20.30 -21.99 30.82
CA SER A 2 20.49 -20.83 29.92
C SER A 2 19.49 -20.91 28.75
N THR A 3 18.23 -20.67 29.05
CA THR A 3 17.17 -20.47 28.06
C THR A 3 17.39 -19.09 27.43
N LEU A 4 18.11 -19.05 26.30
CA LEU A 4 18.30 -17.84 25.50
C LEU A 4 16.95 -17.43 24.88
N LEU A 5 16.35 -16.41 25.51
CA LEU A 5 15.18 -15.67 25.06
C LEU A 5 15.39 -15.16 23.63
N MET A 6 14.58 -15.64 22.68
CA MET A 6 14.44 -14.99 21.38
C MET A 6 13.88 -13.56 21.59
N PRO A 7 14.53 -12.50 21.07
CA PRO A 7 14.08 -11.14 21.29
C PRO A 7 12.84 -10.80 20.44
N ASP A 8 11.79 -10.26 21.08
CA ASP A 8 10.51 -9.83 20.49
C ASP A 8 10.62 -8.74 19.40
N THR A 9 11.80 -8.15 19.22
CA THR A 9 12.09 -7.10 18.23
C THR A 9 11.97 -7.60 16.78
N THR A 10 12.41 -8.83 16.52
CA THR A 10 12.39 -9.46 15.19
C THR A 10 10.98 -9.48 14.61
N ARG A 11 9.99 -9.83 15.43
CA ARG A 11 8.57 -9.92 15.02
C ARG A 11 7.98 -8.58 14.58
N ARG A 12 8.49 -7.46 15.11
CA ARG A 12 8.06 -6.10 14.79
C ARG A 12 8.65 -5.62 13.46
N ILE A 13 9.91 -5.97 13.19
CA ILE A 13 10.62 -5.64 11.94
C ILE A 13 10.01 -6.39 10.75
N TRP A 14 9.78 -7.70 10.88
CA TRP A 14 9.15 -8.52 9.83
C TRP A 14 7.77 -8.01 9.43
N ARG A 15 6.97 -7.59 10.42
CA ARG A 15 5.67 -6.96 10.16
C ARG A 15 5.83 -5.68 9.33
N LYS A 16 6.66 -4.72 9.78
CA LYS A 16 6.89 -3.47 9.02
C LYS A 16 7.43 -3.72 7.61
N ALA A 17 8.24 -4.76 7.41
CA ALA A 17 8.72 -5.15 6.08
C ALA A 17 7.60 -5.70 5.18
N ALA A 18 6.75 -6.59 5.70
CA ALA A 18 5.62 -7.14 4.95
C ALA A 18 4.64 -6.05 4.48
N PHE A 19 4.44 -5.01 5.28
CA PHE A 19 3.64 -3.86 4.88
C PHE A 19 4.26 -3.03 3.77
N ARG A 20 5.56 -2.74 3.87
CA ARG A 20 6.27 -2.03 2.82
C ARG A 20 6.20 -2.79 1.50
N LEU A 21 6.33 -4.12 1.56
CA LEU A 21 6.16 -4.97 0.38
C LEU A 21 4.72 -4.90 -0.16
N TYR A 22 3.72 -4.99 0.71
CA TYR A 22 2.32 -4.85 0.33
C TYR A 22 2.03 -3.50 -0.36
N ASP A 23 2.50 -2.39 0.21
CA ASP A 23 2.30 -1.06 -0.34
C ASP A 23 3.05 -0.87 -1.68
N ALA A 24 4.24 -1.47 -1.82
CA ALA A 24 5.01 -1.49 -3.07
C ALA A 24 4.33 -2.32 -4.17
N VAL A 25 3.71 -3.44 -3.81
CA VAL A 25 2.90 -4.25 -4.72
C VAL A 25 1.61 -3.50 -5.06
N ALA A 26 1.00 -2.80 -4.11
CA ALA A 26 -0.22 -2.03 -4.32
C ALA A 26 -0.04 -0.93 -5.36
N ILE A 27 1.06 -0.16 -5.29
CA ILE A 27 1.35 0.87 -6.30
C ILE A 27 1.59 0.25 -7.68
N ALA A 28 2.33 -0.87 -7.75
CA ALA A 28 2.59 -1.55 -9.01
C ALA A 28 1.30 -2.08 -9.66
N LEU A 29 0.49 -2.79 -8.88
CA LEU A 29 -0.81 -3.31 -9.33
C LEU A 29 -1.76 -2.18 -9.71
N SER A 30 -1.79 -1.09 -8.95
CA SER A 30 -2.67 0.04 -9.25
C SER A 30 -2.38 0.65 -10.62
N LEU A 31 -1.11 0.77 -11.00
CA LEU A 31 -0.71 1.31 -12.30
C LEU A 31 -1.12 0.36 -13.43
N VAL A 32 -0.83 -0.93 -13.30
CA VAL A 32 -1.20 -1.94 -14.30
C VAL A 32 -2.73 -1.99 -14.47
N ILE A 33 -3.48 -2.05 -13.37
CA ILE A 33 -4.95 -2.05 -13.39
C ILE A 33 -5.48 -0.78 -14.04
N ALA A 34 -4.91 0.40 -13.73
CA ALA A 34 -5.36 1.65 -14.31
C ALA A 34 -5.18 1.70 -15.83
N VAL A 35 -4.05 1.22 -16.34
CA VAL A 35 -3.80 1.14 -17.80
C VAL A 35 -4.76 0.14 -18.46
N GLN A 36 -4.96 -1.03 -17.85
CA GLN A 36 -5.91 -2.03 -18.36
C GLN A 36 -7.35 -1.47 -18.40
N LEU A 37 -7.81 -0.82 -17.33
CA LEU A 37 -9.14 -0.20 -17.26
C LEU A 37 -9.28 0.92 -18.29
N ARG A 38 -8.23 1.72 -18.48
CA ARG A 38 -8.26 2.83 -19.43
C ARG A 38 -8.36 2.37 -20.89
N MET A 39 -7.74 1.25 -21.21
CA MET A 39 -7.72 0.70 -22.57
C MET A 39 -8.79 -0.39 -22.78
N ASN A 40 -9.71 -0.57 -21.83
CA ASN A 40 -10.73 -1.62 -21.87
C ASN A 40 -10.14 -3.02 -22.11
N GLY A 41 -8.91 -3.27 -21.63
CA GLY A 41 -8.18 -4.53 -21.80
C GLY A 41 -7.32 -4.63 -23.06
N ASP A 42 -7.47 -3.73 -24.05
CA ASP A 42 -6.67 -3.75 -25.29
C ASP A 42 -5.50 -2.76 -25.22
N VAL A 43 -4.44 -3.14 -24.49
CA VAL A 43 -3.27 -2.28 -24.27
C VAL A 43 -2.22 -2.49 -25.36
N PRO A 44 -1.84 -1.43 -26.12
CA PRO A 44 -0.76 -1.51 -27.10
C PRO A 44 0.56 -1.95 -26.46
N PRO A 45 1.36 -2.82 -27.10
CA PRO A 45 2.62 -3.30 -26.53
C PRO A 45 3.60 -2.19 -26.12
N GLN A 46 3.62 -1.08 -26.87
CA GLN A 46 4.45 0.09 -26.57
C GLN A 46 4.05 0.77 -25.26
N MET A 47 2.74 0.87 -25.00
CA MET A 47 2.19 1.43 -23.76
C MET A 47 2.47 0.51 -22.57
N LEU A 48 2.33 -0.80 -22.76
CA LEU A 48 2.67 -1.78 -21.73
C LEU A 48 4.16 -1.73 -21.38
N ALA A 49 5.04 -1.66 -22.38
CA ALA A 49 6.48 -1.52 -22.16
C ALA A 49 6.80 -0.24 -21.37
N ALA A 50 6.25 0.91 -21.79
CA ALA A 50 6.43 2.19 -21.08
C ALA A 50 5.90 2.14 -19.63
N THR A 51 4.79 1.43 -19.40
CA THR A 51 4.23 1.20 -18.07
C THR A 51 5.21 0.40 -17.20
N LEU A 52 5.76 -0.70 -17.73
CA LEU A 52 6.72 -1.55 -17.02
C LEU A 52 8.04 -0.83 -16.75
N THR A 53 8.52 -0.01 -17.68
CA THR A 53 9.72 0.82 -17.48
C THR A 53 9.49 1.92 -16.45
N SER A 54 8.27 2.44 -16.33
CA SER A 54 7.90 3.48 -15.35
C SER A 54 7.63 2.93 -13.95
N LEU A 55 7.29 1.63 -13.82
CA LEU A 55 6.96 1.00 -12.54
C LEU A 55 7.97 1.26 -11.42
N PRO A 56 9.29 1.05 -11.60
CA PRO A 56 10.27 1.27 -10.54
C PRO A 56 10.25 2.70 -10.01
N PHE A 57 9.96 3.66 -10.88
CA PHE A 57 9.91 5.07 -10.52
C PHE A 57 8.67 5.41 -9.68
N PHE A 58 7.50 4.89 -10.05
CA PHE A 58 6.29 4.99 -9.23
C PHE A 58 6.46 4.28 -7.88
N MET A 59 7.08 3.10 -7.87
CA MET A 59 7.37 2.37 -6.63
C MET A 59 8.32 3.14 -5.71
N ALA A 60 9.41 3.69 -6.26
CA ALA A 60 10.35 4.49 -5.49
C ALA A 60 9.66 5.73 -4.88
N SER A 61 8.86 6.45 -5.68
CA SER A 61 8.09 7.60 -5.20
C SER A 61 7.14 7.21 -4.06
N ALA A 62 6.37 6.13 -4.21
CA ALA A 62 5.44 5.67 -3.18
C ALA A 62 6.16 5.25 -1.89
N ILE A 63 7.27 4.50 -2.00
CA ILE A 63 8.03 4.05 -0.82
C ILE A 63 8.58 5.26 -0.05
N ILE A 64 9.20 6.22 -0.74
CA ILE A 64 9.73 7.44 -0.12
C ILE A 64 8.60 8.23 0.52
N ASN A 65 7.50 8.42 -0.20
CA ASN A 65 6.40 9.25 0.26
C ASN A 65 5.68 8.64 1.47
N PHE A 66 5.42 7.33 1.46
CA PHE A 66 4.78 6.65 2.59
C PHE A 66 5.67 6.62 3.84
N GLN A 67 7.00 6.69 3.68
CA GLN A 67 7.92 6.91 4.79
C GLN A 67 7.83 8.33 5.34
N ILE A 68 7.84 9.36 4.48
CA ILE A 68 7.75 10.77 4.89
C ILE A 68 6.43 11.05 5.62
N PHE A 69 5.31 10.57 5.09
CA PHE A 69 4.00 10.72 5.72
C PHE A 69 3.82 9.87 6.99
N GLY A 70 4.81 9.04 7.35
CA GLY A 70 4.80 8.25 8.58
C GLY A 70 3.67 7.21 8.61
N ILE A 71 3.17 6.78 7.44
CA ILE A 71 2.06 5.83 7.32
C ILE A 71 2.35 4.55 8.09
N TYR A 72 3.61 4.10 8.06
CA TYR A 72 4.05 2.86 8.71
C TYR A 72 4.07 2.94 10.24
N ASP A 73 4.18 4.13 10.81
CA ASP A 73 4.22 4.33 12.26
C ASP A 73 2.83 4.60 12.83
N ARG A 74 1.92 5.19 12.04
CA ARG A 74 0.51 5.46 12.43
C ARG A 74 -0.46 4.29 12.21
N VAL A 75 0.03 3.14 11.75
CA VAL A 75 -0.76 1.90 11.50
C VAL A 75 -1.68 1.48 12.67
N TRP A 76 -1.37 1.88 13.90
CA TRP A 76 -2.05 1.39 15.11
C TRP A 76 -3.23 2.23 15.59
N ARG A 77 -3.56 3.34 14.91
CA ARG A 77 -4.56 4.28 15.41
C ARG A 77 -5.60 4.70 14.38
N LEU A 78 -6.08 3.77 13.54
CA LEU A 78 -7.24 3.88 12.61
C LEU A 78 -8.56 4.17 13.37
N CYS A 79 -8.62 5.30 14.05
CA CYS A 79 -9.73 5.70 14.90
C CYS A 79 -10.44 6.94 14.35
N SER A 80 -9.94 7.56 13.28
CA SER A 80 -10.44 8.86 12.81
C SER A 80 -10.42 9.02 11.29
N VAL A 81 -11.28 9.91 10.80
CA VAL A 81 -11.26 10.46 9.43
C VAL A 81 -9.87 11.01 9.08
N ALA A 82 -9.12 11.49 10.08
CA ALA A 82 -7.76 12.01 9.94
C ALA A 82 -6.74 10.98 9.39
N ASP A 83 -6.94 9.68 9.61
CA ASP A 83 -6.04 8.67 9.04
C ASP A 83 -6.35 8.41 7.56
N LEU A 84 -7.62 8.56 7.18
CA LEU A 84 -8.04 8.45 5.79
C LEU A 84 -7.55 9.65 4.98
N THR A 85 -7.65 10.87 5.53
CA THR A 85 -7.12 12.06 4.86
C THR A 85 -5.61 11.95 4.64
N LEU A 86 -4.86 11.50 5.64
CA LEU A 86 -3.41 11.30 5.51
C LEU A 86 -3.07 10.23 4.46
N LEU A 87 -3.85 9.15 4.39
CA LEU A 87 -3.71 8.15 3.33
C LEU A 87 -3.93 8.76 1.94
N VAL A 88 -4.99 9.56 1.79
CA VAL A 88 -5.36 10.18 0.52
C VAL A 88 -4.30 11.20 0.10
N GLU A 89 -3.80 12.03 1.02
CA GLU A 89 -2.70 12.97 0.76
C GLU A 89 -1.44 12.25 0.31
N ALA A 90 -1.05 11.20 1.03
CA ALA A 90 0.13 10.40 0.68
C ALA A 90 -0.05 9.68 -0.67
N ALA A 91 -1.23 9.14 -0.96
CA ALA A 91 -1.51 8.52 -2.27
C ALA A 91 -1.46 9.56 -3.41
N THR A 92 -1.94 10.78 -3.15
CA THR A 92 -1.91 11.89 -4.11
C THR A 92 -0.48 12.26 -4.45
N VAL A 93 0.37 12.51 -3.46
CA VAL A 93 1.77 12.88 -3.70
C VAL A 93 2.55 11.73 -4.35
N ALA A 94 2.29 10.47 -3.98
CA ALA A 94 2.93 9.29 -4.55
C ALA A 94 2.66 9.11 -6.06
N ILE A 95 1.55 9.65 -6.57
CA ILE A 95 1.20 9.61 -7.99
C ILE A 95 1.61 10.91 -8.68
N LEU A 96 1.40 12.06 -8.03
CA LEU A 96 1.67 13.36 -8.61
C LEU A 96 3.16 13.54 -8.92
N VAL A 97 4.05 13.12 -8.02
CA VAL A 97 5.51 13.22 -8.23
C VAL A 97 5.97 12.51 -9.51
N PRO A 98 5.68 11.21 -9.71
CA PRO A 98 6.14 10.53 -10.93
C PRO A 98 5.44 11.04 -12.19
N VAL A 99 4.16 11.43 -12.11
CA VAL A 99 3.43 12.02 -13.24
C VAL A 99 4.02 13.35 -13.67
N LEU A 100 4.32 14.25 -12.73
CA LEU A 100 4.96 15.53 -13.02
C LEU A 100 6.35 15.33 -13.63
N ALA A 101 7.13 14.38 -13.11
CA ALA A 101 8.44 14.06 -13.68
C ALA A 101 8.33 13.51 -15.11
N LEU A 102 7.34 12.66 -15.42
CA LEU A 102 7.08 12.21 -16.79
C LEU A 102 6.66 13.36 -17.72
N LEU A 103 5.87 14.32 -17.22
CA LEU A 103 5.45 15.51 -17.97
C LEU A 103 6.65 16.41 -18.30
N ILE A 104 7.49 16.71 -17.31
CA ILE A 104 8.68 17.58 -17.48
C ILE A 104 9.71 16.95 -18.42
N THR A 105 9.89 15.64 -18.35
CA THR A 105 10.84 14.91 -19.20
C THR A 105 10.31 14.61 -20.60
N GLY A 106 9.06 14.99 -20.92
CA GLY A 106 8.44 14.71 -22.23
C GLY A 106 8.04 13.25 -22.45
N HIS A 107 8.17 12.39 -21.43
CA HIS A 107 7.82 10.97 -21.49
C HIS A 107 6.36 10.70 -21.13
N ALA A 108 5.51 11.71 -21.01
CA ALA A 108 4.08 11.52 -20.73
C ALA A 108 3.23 11.16 -21.95
N SER A 109 3.81 11.14 -23.16
CA SER A 109 3.10 10.91 -24.43
C SER A 109 2.43 9.54 -24.54
N TRP A 110 2.98 8.51 -23.88
CA TRP A 110 2.38 7.18 -23.84
C TRP A 110 1.17 7.08 -22.92
N MET A 111 0.98 8.03 -22.00
CA MET A 111 0.00 7.95 -20.92
C MET A 111 -1.18 8.89 -21.17
N PRO A 112 -2.40 8.36 -21.37
CA PRO A 112 -3.61 9.19 -21.37
C PRO A 112 -3.76 9.93 -20.05
N SER A 113 -4.18 11.20 -20.08
CA SER A 113 -4.30 12.07 -18.89
C SER A 113 -5.23 11.52 -17.79
N SER A 114 -6.11 10.57 -18.13
CA SER A 114 -7.00 9.89 -17.19
C SER A 114 -6.35 8.74 -16.40
N VAL A 115 -5.22 8.18 -16.86
CA VAL A 115 -4.56 7.03 -16.19
C VAL A 115 -4.14 7.37 -14.76
N PRO A 116 -3.49 8.51 -14.46
CA PRO A 116 -3.15 8.90 -13.10
C PRO A 116 -4.34 8.97 -12.15
N LEU A 117 -5.47 9.47 -12.66
CA LEU A 117 -6.70 9.59 -11.87
C LEU A 117 -7.28 8.23 -11.53
N ILE A 118 -7.35 7.31 -12.50
CA ILE A 118 -7.81 5.93 -12.28
C ILE A 118 -6.86 5.23 -11.31
N GLN A 119 -5.54 5.35 -11.52
CA GLN A 119 -4.53 4.78 -10.63
C GLN A 119 -4.70 5.25 -9.20
N TRP A 120 -5.00 6.54 -8.99
CA TRP A 120 -5.22 7.11 -7.66
C TRP A 120 -6.39 6.45 -6.93
N PHE A 121 -7.53 6.30 -7.59
CA PHE A 121 -8.68 5.59 -7.01
C PHE A 121 -8.36 4.12 -6.70
N VAL A 122 -7.72 3.42 -7.64
CA VAL A 122 -7.36 2.00 -7.47
C VAL A 122 -6.35 1.83 -6.34
N LEU A 123 -5.35 2.70 -6.25
CA LEU A 123 -4.35 2.70 -5.20
C LEU A 123 -5.00 2.86 -3.82
N ILE A 124 -5.85 3.89 -3.66
CA ILE A 124 -6.56 4.12 -2.39
C ILE A 124 -7.41 2.90 -2.03
N ALA A 125 -8.13 2.31 -3.00
CA ALA A 125 -8.96 1.14 -2.77
C ALA A 125 -8.14 -0.07 -2.29
N ILE A 126 -7.01 -0.38 -2.95
CA ILE A 126 -6.11 -1.46 -2.52
C ILE A 126 -5.58 -1.18 -1.12
N LEU A 127 -5.00 0.00 -0.90
CA LEU A 127 -4.42 0.39 0.38
C LEU A 127 -5.44 0.39 1.53
N ALA A 128 -6.69 0.79 1.27
CA ALA A 128 -7.78 0.75 2.25
C ALA A 128 -8.18 -0.71 2.55
N ALA A 129 -8.32 -1.54 1.52
CA ALA A 129 -8.69 -2.96 1.66
C ALA A 129 -7.68 -3.73 2.52
N GLY A 130 -6.38 -3.58 2.28
CA GLY A 130 -5.34 -4.24 3.09
C GLY A 130 -5.32 -3.80 4.56
N ARG A 131 -5.71 -2.56 4.84
CA ARG A 131 -5.83 -2.05 6.22
C ARG A 131 -7.08 -2.57 6.90
N LEU A 132 -8.22 -2.55 6.21
CA LEU A 132 -9.50 -3.03 6.74
C LEU A 132 -9.45 -4.54 7.02
N TRP A 133 -8.93 -5.33 6.09
CA TRP A 133 -8.81 -6.78 6.23
C TRP A 133 -8.05 -7.16 7.50
N ARG A 134 -6.91 -6.51 7.75
CA ARG A 134 -6.09 -6.81 8.93
C ARG A 134 -6.73 -6.34 10.23
N ARG A 135 -7.51 -5.25 10.20
CA ARG A 135 -8.29 -4.81 11.37
C ARG A 135 -9.30 -5.88 11.76
N ILE A 136 -10.10 -6.34 10.79
CA ILE A 136 -11.11 -7.40 11.01
C ILE A 136 -10.43 -8.67 11.55
N LEU A 137 -9.34 -9.10 10.92
CA LEU A 137 -8.60 -10.29 11.38
C LEU A 137 -8.08 -10.14 12.82
N ALA A 138 -7.53 -8.97 13.16
CA ALA A 138 -7.02 -8.70 14.50
C ALA A 138 -8.14 -8.69 15.55
N ASP A 139 -9.31 -8.16 15.20
CA ASP A 139 -10.49 -8.12 16.08
C ASP A 139 -11.04 -9.53 16.33
N GLU A 140 -11.15 -10.35 15.28
CA GLU A 140 -11.57 -11.76 15.40
C GLU A 140 -10.56 -12.58 16.22
N LEU A 141 -9.26 -12.47 15.95
CA LEU A 141 -8.21 -13.13 16.74
C LEU A 141 -8.27 -12.78 18.23
N ARG A 142 -8.62 -11.53 18.57
CA ARG A 142 -8.80 -11.10 19.96
C ARG A 142 -10.03 -11.76 20.60
N ARG A 143 -11.15 -11.81 19.88
CA ARG A 143 -12.38 -12.48 20.32
C ARG A 143 -12.14 -13.97 20.58
N PHE A 144 -11.48 -14.67 19.66
CA PHE A 144 -11.14 -16.09 19.83
C PHE A 144 -10.24 -16.36 21.04
N ARG A 145 -9.22 -15.50 21.27
CA ARG A 145 -8.35 -15.63 22.45
C ARG A 145 -9.10 -15.39 23.76
N ALA A 146 -9.99 -14.40 23.80
CA ALA A 146 -10.81 -14.12 24.97
C ALA A 146 -11.78 -15.28 25.27
N ALA A 147 -12.39 -15.88 24.25
CA ALA A 147 -13.24 -17.05 24.40
C ALA A 147 -12.45 -18.26 24.93
N ARG A 148 -11.26 -18.52 24.38
CA ARG A 148 -10.37 -19.60 24.84
C ARG A 148 -9.90 -19.43 26.28
N ASN A 149 -9.51 -18.21 26.68
CA ASN A 149 -9.07 -17.94 28.05
C ASN A 149 -10.21 -18.11 29.08
N LYS A 150 -11.46 -17.87 28.70
CA LYS A 150 -12.63 -18.16 29.57
C LYS A 150 -12.91 -19.66 29.72
N ALA A 151 -12.57 -20.47 28.71
CA ALA A 151 -12.83 -21.90 28.70
C ALA A 151 -11.77 -22.74 29.42
N GLN A 152 -10.63 -22.15 29.81
CA GLN A 152 -9.57 -22.84 30.55
C GLN A 152 -9.71 -22.52 32.05
N PRO A 153 -10.20 -23.45 32.89
CA PRO A 153 -10.37 -23.18 34.31
C PRO A 153 -9.02 -22.96 34.97
N ALA A 154 -8.95 -21.98 35.88
CA ALA A 154 -7.77 -21.69 36.68
C ALA A 154 -7.34 -22.98 37.41
N LYS A 155 -6.11 -23.42 37.15
CA LYS A 155 -5.47 -24.48 37.93
C LYS A 155 -5.05 -23.95 39.29
#